data_AF-A0A9E2ARU6-F1
#
_entry.id   AF-A0A9E2ARU6-F1
#
_cell.length_a   1.000
_cell.length_b   1.000
_cell.length_c   1.000
_cell.angle_alpha   90.00
_cell.angle_beta   90.00
_cell.angle_gamma   90.00
#
_symmetry.space_group_name_H-M   'P 1'
#
loop_
_entity.id
_entity.type
_entity.pdbx_description
1 polymer ?
#
loop_
_entity_poly.entity_id
_entity_poly.type
_entity_poly.pdbx_seq_one_letter_code
_entity_poly.pdbx_strand_id
1 'polypeptide(L)'
;MDELELLKKDWKRQEAQLPRLSYDEIYKMILKRSSSIVKWIFIISLLEFGFWTLISVIFKDSEAMTRFETSDARHVLIPMTIVGYVILAYFFYLFFRNYRTISVTDNAKKLMEKILKTRRTVKQYVAFNLIYLFISTFVALGILMKSDSEFGSRLEEAAADGELFKVYAVTILVTLFALAVAIGLILAFYYLIYGLLLKRLNRNYRELKKLET
;
A
#
# COMPACT_ATOMS: atom_id res chain seq x y z
N MET A 1 -48.74 -35.99 -19.69
CA MET A 1 -48.41 -34.73 -18.99
C MET A 1 -47.18 -34.18 -19.66
N ASP A 2 -47.27 -32.99 -20.24
CA ASP A 2 -46.19 -32.39 -21.02
C ASP A 2 -44.99 -32.08 -20.13
N GLU A 3 -43.79 -32.45 -20.56
CA GLU A 3 -42.52 -32.17 -19.86
C GLU A 3 -42.33 -30.67 -19.57
N LEU A 4 -42.93 -29.82 -20.41
CA LEU A 4 -43.02 -28.37 -20.24
C LEU A 4 -43.80 -27.96 -18.98
N GLU A 5 -44.87 -28.67 -18.63
CA GLU A 5 -45.65 -28.40 -17.41
C GLU A 5 -44.85 -28.76 -16.15
N LEU A 6 -44.05 -29.82 -16.20
CA LEU A 6 -43.12 -30.20 -15.13
C LEU A 6 -42.04 -29.15 -14.93
N LEU A 7 -41.38 -28.72 -16.02
CA LEU A 7 -40.36 -27.66 -15.97
C LEU A 7 -40.93 -26.33 -15.45
N LYS A 8 -42.14 -25.96 -15.87
CA LYS A 8 -42.82 -24.74 -15.39
C LYS A 8 -43.17 -24.83 -13.91
N LYS A 9 -43.53 -26.02 -13.42
CA LYS A 9 -43.86 -26.26 -12.01
C LYS A 9 -42.60 -26.25 -11.13
N ASP A 10 -41.51 -26.81 -11.62
CA ASP A 10 -40.21 -26.78 -10.94
C ASP A 10 -39.59 -25.39 -10.95
N TRP A 11 -39.73 -24.64 -12.04
CA TRP A 11 -39.35 -23.23 -12.12
C TRP A 11 -40.08 -22.36 -11.09
N LYS A 12 -41.41 -22.52 -10.99
CA LYS A 12 -42.22 -21.82 -9.96
C LYS A 12 -41.85 -22.22 -8.53
N ARG A 13 -41.48 -23.49 -8.31
CA ARG A 13 -41.01 -23.96 -6.99
C ARG A 13 -39.65 -23.36 -6.62
N GLN A 14 -38.75 -23.19 -7.60
CA GLN A 14 -37.45 -22.52 -7.39
C GLN A 14 -37.62 -21.03 -7.12
N GLU A 15 -38.50 -20.32 -7.83
CA GLU A 15 -38.82 -18.90 -7.54
C GLU A 15 -39.41 -18.69 -6.14
N ALA A 16 -40.17 -19.67 -5.64
CA ALA A 16 -40.72 -19.63 -4.28
C ALA A 16 -39.66 -19.92 -3.18
N GLN A 17 -38.56 -20.59 -3.53
CA GLN A 17 -37.46 -20.92 -2.61
C GLN A 17 -36.32 -19.89 -2.60
N LEU A 18 -36.33 -18.94 -3.53
CA LEU A 18 -35.34 -17.85 -3.54
C LEU A 18 -35.75 -16.79 -2.49
N PRO A 19 -34.91 -16.49 -1.49
CA PRO A 19 -35.21 -15.43 -0.54
C PRO A 19 -35.36 -14.12 -1.31
N ARG A 20 -36.55 -13.52 -1.27
CA ARG A 20 -36.82 -12.20 -1.83
C ARG A 20 -36.14 -11.16 -0.96
N LEU A 21 -34.85 -10.93 -1.23
CA LEU A 21 -34.03 -9.99 -0.48
C LEU A 21 -34.60 -8.57 -0.66
N SER A 22 -34.95 -7.93 0.46
CA SER A 22 -35.32 -6.52 0.48
C SER A 22 -34.11 -5.64 0.17
N TYR A 23 -34.35 -4.45 -0.39
CA TYR A 23 -33.31 -3.44 -0.61
C TYR A 23 -32.45 -3.22 0.65
N ASP A 24 -33.09 -3.16 1.82
CA ASP A 24 -32.41 -2.95 3.10
C ASP A 24 -31.49 -4.11 3.50
N GLU A 25 -31.84 -5.34 3.14
CA GLU A 25 -31.02 -6.52 3.40
C GLU A 25 -29.79 -6.53 2.50
N ILE A 26 -29.96 -6.21 1.21
CA ILE A 26 -28.86 -6.07 0.26
C ILE A 26 -27.93 -4.94 0.69
N TYR A 27 -28.49 -3.79 1.08
CA TYR A 27 -27.73 -2.67 1.61
C TYR A 27 -26.89 -3.06 2.83
N LYS A 28 -27.51 -3.69 3.85
CA LYS A 28 -26.81 -4.14 5.08
C LYS A 28 -25.69 -5.14 4.77
N MET A 29 -25.89 -6.04 3.81
CA MET A 29 -24.84 -6.97 3.36
C MET A 29 -23.67 -6.24 2.71
N ILE A 30 -23.94 -5.29 1.80
CA ILE A 30 -22.88 -4.53 1.13
C ILE A 30 -22.13 -3.63 2.12
N LEU A 31 -22.83 -3.01 3.07
CA LEU A 31 -22.25 -2.24 4.16
C LEU A 31 -21.25 -3.09 4.97
N LYS A 32 -21.67 -4.27 5.46
CA LYS A 32 -20.80 -5.20 6.21
C LYS A 32 -19.59 -5.63 5.40
N ARG A 33 -19.78 -6.01 4.13
CA ARG A 33 -18.68 -6.41 3.23
C ARG A 33 -17.69 -5.27 3.01
N SER A 34 -18.17 -4.06 2.76
CA SER A 34 -17.33 -2.89 2.52
C SER A 34 -16.55 -2.50 3.78
N SER A 35 -17.21 -2.47 4.94
CA SER A 35 -16.57 -2.26 6.24
C SER A 35 -15.47 -3.27 6.51
N SER A 36 -15.71 -4.56 6.26
CA SER A 36 -14.70 -5.62 6.42
C SER A 36 -13.49 -5.42 5.51
N ILE A 37 -13.70 -5.03 4.24
CA ILE A 37 -12.59 -4.73 3.32
C ILE A 37 -11.74 -3.57 3.85
N VAL A 38 -12.37 -2.50 4.35
CA VAL A 38 -11.63 -1.35 4.90
C VAL A 38 -10.93 -1.69 6.21
N LYS A 39 -11.51 -2.57 7.03
CA LYS A 39 -10.84 -3.14 8.21
C LYS A 39 -9.57 -3.91 7.81
N TRP A 40 -9.63 -4.74 6.78
CA TRP A 40 -8.48 -5.48 6.27
C TRP A 40 -7.39 -4.54 5.73
N ILE A 41 -7.77 -3.49 4.99
CA ILE A 41 -6.83 -2.45 4.54
C ILE A 41 -6.07 -1.85 5.72
N PHE A 42 -6.78 -1.49 6.80
CA PHE A 42 -6.16 -0.98 8.01
C PHE A 42 -5.20 -2.00 8.65
N ILE A 43 -5.64 -3.25 8.85
CA ILE A 43 -4.81 -4.30 9.45
C ILE A 43 -3.53 -4.54 8.62
N ILE A 44 -3.64 -4.63 7.30
CA ILE A 44 -2.49 -4.84 6.42
C ILE A 44 -1.49 -3.69 6.55
N SER A 45 -1.95 -2.43 6.56
CA SER A 45 -1.05 -1.29 6.75
C SER A 45 -0.30 -1.31 8.09
N LEU A 46 -0.96 -1.80 9.15
CA LEU A 46 -0.30 -1.97 10.46
C LEU A 46 0.73 -3.11 10.43
N LEU A 47 0.41 -4.22 9.75
CA LEU A 47 1.33 -5.34 9.56
C LEU A 47 2.55 -4.94 8.73
N GLU A 48 2.36 -4.16 7.67
CA GLU A 48 3.46 -3.64 6.83
C GLU A 48 4.43 -2.81 7.67
N PHE A 49 3.92 -1.89 8.48
CA PHE A 49 4.76 -1.10 9.39
C PHE A 49 5.46 -1.95 10.46
N GLY A 50 4.75 -2.92 11.04
CA GLY A 50 5.35 -3.87 11.98
C GLY A 50 6.47 -4.69 11.33
N PHE A 51 6.26 -5.13 10.09
CA PHE A 51 7.25 -5.88 9.31
C PHE A 51 8.50 -5.03 9.02
N TRP A 52 8.34 -3.79 8.55
CA TRP A 52 9.47 -2.87 8.32
C TRP A 52 10.21 -2.54 9.61
N THR A 53 9.48 -2.31 10.71
CA THR A 53 10.09 -2.04 12.03
C THR A 53 10.88 -3.26 12.50
N LEU A 54 10.35 -4.47 12.33
CA LEU A 54 11.03 -5.70 12.69
C LEU A 54 12.32 -5.90 11.89
N ILE A 55 12.26 -5.70 10.57
CA ILE A 55 13.46 -5.69 9.71
C ILE A 55 14.46 -4.66 10.23
N SER A 56 14.02 -3.43 10.49
CA SER A 56 14.91 -2.38 10.98
C SER A 56 15.60 -2.74 12.29
N VAL A 57 14.92 -3.42 13.21
CA VAL A 57 15.50 -3.84 14.50
C VAL A 57 16.47 -5.00 14.31
N ILE A 58 16.12 -6.01 13.50
CA ILE A 58 16.98 -7.17 13.26
C ILE A 58 18.29 -6.76 12.56
N PHE A 59 18.21 -5.84 11.61
CA PHE A 59 19.38 -5.40 10.82
C PHE A 59 20.16 -4.24 11.46
N LYS A 60 19.74 -3.75 12.63
CA LYS A 60 20.35 -2.57 13.27
C LYS A 60 21.84 -2.74 13.57
N ASP A 61 22.26 -3.93 13.96
CA ASP A 61 23.65 -4.23 14.35
C ASP A 61 24.50 -4.81 13.20
N SER A 62 23.99 -4.80 11.97
CA SER A 62 24.73 -5.31 10.81
C SER A 62 25.84 -4.33 10.36
N GLU A 63 26.93 -4.85 9.79
CA GLU A 63 28.03 -4.04 9.23
C GLU A 63 27.57 -3.02 8.17
N ALA A 64 26.45 -3.30 7.50
CA ALA A 64 25.85 -2.35 6.55
C ALA A 64 25.27 -1.11 7.26
N MET A 65 24.78 -1.26 8.50
CA MET A 65 24.19 -0.16 9.27
C MET A 65 25.25 0.65 10.02
N THR A 66 26.36 0.02 10.43
CA THR A 66 27.48 0.71 11.10
C THR A 66 28.15 1.74 10.18
N ARG A 67 28.14 1.53 8.86
CA ARG A 67 28.58 2.53 7.86
C ARG A 67 27.74 3.82 7.85
N PHE A 68 26.51 3.77 8.36
CA PHE A 68 25.62 4.93 8.52
C PHE A 68 25.65 5.51 9.94
N GLU A 69 26.54 5.05 10.82
CA GLU A 69 26.70 5.59 12.19
C GLU A 69 27.58 6.84 12.26
N THR A 70 28.06 7.37 11.13
CA THR A 70 28.74 8.66 11.13
C THR A 70 27.80 9.74 11.68
N SER A 71 28.34 10.71 12.44
CA SER A 71 27.53 11.75 13.07
C SER A 71 26.69 12.51 12.06
N ASP A 72 27.25 12.77 10.88
CA ASP A 72 26.58 13.50 9.80
C ASP A 72 25.40 12.71 9.20
N ALA A 73 25.55 11.40 9.01
CA ALA A 73 24.47 10.52 8.55
C ALA A 73 23.29 10.49 9.52
N ARG A 74 23.58 10.41 10.84
CA ARG A 74 22.55 10.40 11.88
C ARG A 74 21.72 11.68 11.92
N HIS A 75 22.34 12.85 11.73
CA HIS A 75 21.63 14.13 11.71
C HIS A 75 20.62 14.26 10.56
N VAL A 76 20.81 13.53 9.46
CA VAL A 76 19.87 13.52 8.33
C VAL A 76 18.86 12.37 8.42
N LEU A 77 19.32 11.16 8.73
CA LEU A 77 18.48 9.97 8.73
C LEU A 77 17.47 9.93 9.88
N ILE A 78 17.82 10.41 11.07
CA ILE A 78 16.93 10.38 12.24
C ILE A 78 15.71 11.30 12.01
N PRO A 79 15.86 12.60 11.68
CA PRO A 79 14.70 13.46 11.41
C PRO A 79 13.85 12.95 10.24
N MET A 80 14.49 12.44 9.18
CA MET A 80 13.79 11.86 8.03
C MET A 80 12.90 10.68 8.45
N THR A 81 13.44 9.77 9.26
CA THR A 81 12.71 8.60 9.78
C THR A 81 11.54 9.04 10.68
N ILE A 82 11.76 10.01 11.56
CA ILE A 82 10.71 10.58 12.42
C ILE A 82 9.57 11.17 11.56
N VAL A 83 9.90 11.97 10.54
CA VAL A 83 8.90 12.53 9.62
C VAL A 83 8.14 11.42 8.90
N GLY A 84 8.84 10.39 8.42
CA GLY A 84 8.20 9.22 7.81
C GLY A 84 7.19 8.56 8.74
N TYR A 85 7.56 8.32 10.00
CA TYR A 85 6.68 7.71 11.00
C TYR A 85 5.48 8.59 11.36
N VAL A 86 5.66 9.91 11.48
CA VAL A 86 4.55 10.85 11.71
C VAL A 86 3.53 10.79 10.57
N ILE A 87 3.99 10.76 9.32
CA ILE A 87 3.11 10.67 8.15
C ILE A 87 2.41 9.30 8.10
N LEU A 88 3.11 8.21 8.42
CA LEU A 88 2.49 6.88 8.52
C LEU A 88 1.41 6.83 9.61
N ALA A 89 1.67 7.41 10.79
CA ALA A 89 0.69 7.52 11.86
C ALA A 89 -0.56 8.31 11.42
N TYR A 90 -0.37 9.39 10.64
CA TYR A 90 -1.48 10.10 10.02
C TYR A 90 -2.32 9.21 9.08
N PHE A 91 -1.68 8.38 8.26
CA PHE A 91 -2.39 7.42 7.40
C PHE A 91 -3.14 6.36 8.20
N PHE A 92 -2.57 5.85 9.30
CA PHE A 92 -3.27 4.92 10.20
C PHE A 92 -4.51 5.54 10.81
N TYR A 93 -4.42 6.78 11.28
CA TYR A 93 -5.59 7.51 11.74
C TYR A 93 -6.65 7.64 10.64
N LEU A 94 -6.23 7.96 9.41
CA LEU A 94 -7.15 8.09 8.28
C LEU A 94 -7.82 6.76 7.91
N PHE A 95 -7.10 5.65 7.92
CA PHE A 95 -7.65 4.31 7.68
C PHE A 95 -8.61 3.89 8.79
N PHE A 96 -8.25 4.12 10.05
CA PHE A 96 -9.12 3.85 11.18
C PHE A 96 -10.43 4.68 11.10
N ARG A 97 -10.32 5.98 10.78
CA ARG A 97 -11.48 6.84 10.59
C ARG A 97 -12.35 6.37 9.44
N ASN A 98 -11.76 5.98 8.31
CA ASN A 98 -12.50 5.46 7.16
C ASN A 98 -13.24 4.16 7.51
N TYR A 99 -12.60 3.24 8.23
CA TYR A 99 -13.23 2.02 8.74
C TYR A 99 -14.43 2.34 9.65
N ARG A 100 -14.21 3.14 10.70
CA ARG A 100 -15.26 3.47 11.67
C ARG A 100 -16.44 4.17 11.00
N THR A 101 -16.17 5.13 10.11
CA THR A 101 -17.22 5.88 9.40
C THR A 101 -18.05 4.97 8.50
N ILE A 102 -17.42 4.06 7.75
CA ILE A 102 -18.13 3.10 6.90
C ILE A 102 -18.96 2.12 7.74
N SER A 103 -18.49 1.74 8.93
CA SER A 103 -19.22 0.79 9.78
C SER A 103 -20.53 1.33 10.37
N VAL A 104 -20.65 2.66 10.48
CA VAL A 104 -21.81 3.36 11.09
C VAL A 104 -22.62 4.18 10.07
N THR A 105 -22.42 3.95 8.78
CA THR A 105 -23.15 4.68 7.73
C THR A 105 -24.48 4.01 7.45
N ASP A 106 -25.57 4.76 7.53
CA ASP A 106 -26.94 4.27 7.29
C ASP A 106 -27.50 4.63 5.89
N ASN A 107 -26.75 5.38 5.09
CA ASN A 107 -27.18 5.85 3.77
C ASN A 107 -26.28 5.32 2.63
N ALA A 108 -26.88 4.81 1.55
CA ALA A 108 -26.18 4.27 0.38
C ALA A 108 -25.31 5.29 -0.36
N LYS A 109 -25.79 6.53 -0.61
CA LYS A 109 -24.98 7.62 -1.16
C LYS A 109 -23.76 7.92 -0.32
N LYS A 110 -23.95 8.04 1.00
CA LYS A 110 -22.85 8.29 1.93
C LYS A 110 -21.84 7.15 1.90
N LEU A 111 -22.30 5.88 1.90
CA LEU A 111 -21.43 4.71 1.83
C LEU A 111 -20.59 4.71 0.56
N MET A 112 -21.21 4.99 -0.60
CA MET A 112 -20.54 5.12 -1.88
C MET A 112 -19.45 6.20 -1.87
N GLU A 113 -19.74 7.37 -1.30
CA GLU A 113 -18.75 8.45 -1.16
C GLU A 113 -17.57 8.03 -0.27
N LYS A 114 -17.84 7.39 0.87
CA LYS A 114 -16.78 6.88 1.77
C LYS A 114 -15.93 5.80 1.12
N ILE A 115 -16.53 4.93 0.31
CA ILE A 115 -15.81 3.93 -0.50
C ILE A 115 -14.82 4.64 -1.43
N LEU A 116 -15.27 5.63 -2.20
CA LEU A 116 -14.40 6.38 -3.12
C LEU A 116 -13.26 7.09 -2.37
N LYS A 117 -13.57 7.74 -1.24
CA LYS A 117 -12.57 8.39 -0.38
C LYS A 117 -11.54 7.39 0.12
N THR A 118 -11.97 6.22 0.59
CA THR A 118 -11.06 5.17 1.08
C THR A 118 -10.13 4.69 -0.02
N ARG A 119 -10.64 4.46 -1.24
CA ARG A 119 -9.81 4.09 -2.38
C ARG A 119 -8.75 5.14 -2.69
N ARG A 120 -9.10 6.43 -2.59
CA ARG A 120 -8.17 7.54 -2.80
C ARG A 120 -7.10 7.58 -1.70
N THR A 121 -7.50 7.41 -0.44
CA THR A 121 -6.58 7.33 0.71
C THR A 121 -5.57 6.21 0.52
N VAL A 122 -6.01 5.01 0.13
CA VAL A 122 -5.09 3.89 -0.13
C VAL A 122 -4.08 4.27 -1.22
N LYS A 123 -4.53 4.83 -2.34
CA LYS A 123 -3.61 5.26 -3.42
C LYS A 123 -2.60 6.31 -2.96
N GLN A 124 -3.03 7.26 -2.14
CA GLN A 124 -2.14 8.28 -1.56
C GLN A 124 -1.11 7.66 -0.61
N TYR A 125 -1.50 6.68 0.19
CA TYR A 125 -0.60 5.93 1.05
C TYR A 125 0.47 5.19 0.25
N VAL A 126 0.07 4.47 -0.82
CA VAL A 126 1.02 3.78 -1.70
C VAL A 126 1.98 4.78 -2.35
N ALA A 127 1.47 5.87 -2.91
CA ALA A 127 2.28 6.90 -3.55
C ALA A 127 3.28 7.53 -2.56
N PHE A 128 2.85 7.81 -1.34
CA PHE A 128 3.73 8.32 -0.29
C PHE A 128 4.87 7.34 0.02
N ASN A 129 4.58 6.04 0.21
CA ASN A 129 5.62 5.04 0.48
C ASN A 129 6.63 4.94 -0.68
N LEU A 130 6.18 4.99 -1.94
CA LEU A 130 7.08 4.99 -3.10
C LEU A 130 7.95 6.25 -3.17
N ILE A 131 7.37 7.42 -2.92
CA ILE A 131 8.12 8.69 -2.92
C ILE A 131 9.13 8.70 -1.76
N TYR A 132 8.72 8.26 -0.58
CA TYR A 132 9.60 8.16 0.58
C TYR A 132 10.77 7.20 0.30
N LEU A 133 10.50 6.03 -0.29
CA LEU A 133 11.54 5.10 -0.74
C LEU A 133 12.53 5.80 -1.69
N PHE A 134 12.03 6.43 -2.76
CA PHE A 134 12.85 7.13 -3.74
C PHE A 134 13.74 8.17 -3.07
N ILE A 135 13.17 9.10 -2.30
CA ILE A 135 13.92 10.16 -1.60
C ILE A 135 14.95 9.55 -0.65
N SER A 136 14.57 8.52 0.12
CA SER A 136 15.46 7.87 1.09
C SER A 136 16.66 7.21 0.42
N THR A 137 16.49 6.61 -0.77
CA THR A 137 17.58 6.02 -1.54
C THR A 137 18.58 7.07 -1.99
N PHE A 138 18.14 8.22 -2.49
CA PHE A 138 19.06 9.29 -2.90
C PHE A 138 19.78 9.94 -1.72
N VAL A 139 19.08 10.13 -0.58
CA VAL A 139 19.70 10.60 0.65
C VAL A 139 20.75 9.61 1.14
N ALA A 140 20.41 8.32 1.19
CA ALA A 140 21.35 7.26 1.59
C ALA A 140 22.56 7.17 0.66
N LEU A 141 22.36 7.31 -0.65
CA LEU A 141 23.44 7.36 -1.64
C LEU A 141 24.35 8.57 -1.40
N GLY A 142 23.79 9.76 -1.18
CA GLY A 142 24.59 10.96 -0.87
C GLY A 142 25.43 10.80 0.40
N ILE A 143 24.88 10.14 1.43
CA ILE A 143 25.61 9.83 2.66
C ILE A 143 26.73 8.82 2.40
N LEU A 144 26.44 7.74 1.67
CA LEU A 144 27.39 6.68 1.35
C LEU A 144 28.60 7.27 0.59
N MET A 145 28.35 8.12 -0.40
CA MET A 145 29.42 8.75 -1.19
C MET A 145 30.33 9.67 -0.37
N LYS A 146 29.81 10.27 0.71
CA LYS A 146 30.57 11.18 1.58
C LYS A 146 31.26 10.47 2.74
N SER A 147 30.65 9.42 3.27
CA SER A 147 31.00 8.83 4.57
C SER A 147 31.70 7.49 4.48
N ASP A 148 31.58 6.79 3.34
CA ASP A 148 32.16 5.47 3.17
C ASP A 148 33.61 5.57 2.70
N SER A 149 34.55 5.14 3.56
CA SER A 149 35.98 5.21 3.27
C SER A 149 36.39 4.33 2.09
N GLU A 150 35.70 3.21 1.87
CA GLU A 150 35.90 2.35 0.68
C GLU A 150 35.45 3.03 -0.60
N PHE A 151 34.31 3.73 -0.59
CA PHE A 151 33.88 4.50 -1.73
C PHE A 151 34.84 5.66 -2.02
N GLY A 152 35.33 6.34 -0.98
CA GLY A 152 36.35 7.39 -1.08
C GLY A 152 37.65 6.90 -1.72
N SER A 153 38.18 5.76 -1.28
CA SER A 153 39.42 5.19 -1.84
C SER A 153 39.25 4.77 -3.31
N ARG A 154 38.12 4.16 -3.68
CA ARG A 154 37.80 3.85 -5.08
C ARG A 154 37.67 5.09 -5.95
N LEU A 155 37.25 6.21 -5.36
CA LEU A 155 37.16 7.51 -6.03
C LEU A 155 38.53 8.11 -6.29
N GLU A 156 39.45 8.03 -5.33
CA GLU A 156 40.83 8.49 -5.49
C GLU A 156 41.60 7.65 -6.53
N GLU A 157 41.45 6.32 -6.51
CA GLU A 157 42.02 5.44 -7.53
C GLU A 157 41.47 5.76 -8.93
N ALA A 158 40.15 5.89 -9.06
CA ALA A 158 39.54 6.27 -10.33
C ALA A 158 39.89 7.69 -10.79
N ALA A 159 40.24 8.60 -9.87
CA ALA A 159 40.79 9.92 -10.19
C ALA A 159 42.17 9.84 -10.79
N ALA A 160 43.04 9.00 -10.22
CA ALA A 160 44.39 8.77 -10.72
C ALA A 160 44.38 8.16 -12.13
N ASP A 161 43.44 7.26 -12.41
CA ASP A 161 43.30 6.57 -13.69
C ASP A 161 42.43 7.33 -14.73
N GLY A 162 41.87 8.50 -14.37
CA GLY A 162 40.97 9.26 -15.23
C GLY A 162 39.60 8.62 -15.47
N GLU A 163 39.25 7.57 -14.73
CA GLU A 163 37.99 6.83 -14.84
C GLU A 163 36.88 7.31 -13.89
N LEU A 164 37.04 8.45 -13.20
CA LEU A 164 36.04 9.01 -12.27
C LEU A 164 34.61 8.95 -12.80
N PHE A 165 34.41 9.44 -14.03
CA PHE A 165 33.09 9.49 -14.64
C PHE A 165 32.43 8.10 -14.73
N LYS A 166 33.22 7.05 -15.00
CA LYS A 166 32.76 5.67 -15.11
C LYS A 166 32.28 5.13 -13.76
N VAL A 167 32.99 5.43 -12.66
CA VAL A 167 32.58 5.00 -11.31
C VAL A 167 31.26 5.64 -10.89
N TYR A 168 31.10 6.95 -11.11
CA TYR A 168 29.83 7.64 -10.86
C TYR A 168 28.70 7.07 -11.72
N ALA A 169 28.93 6.89 -13.03
CA ALA A 169 27.92 6.37 -13.94
C ALA A 169 27.46 4.95 -13.56
N VAL A 170 28.39 4.05 -13.22
CA VAL A 170 28.07 2.68 -12.79
C VAL A 170 27.29 2.70 -11.47
N THR A 171 27.71 3.49 -10.50
CA THR A 171 27.04 3.59 -9.18
C THR A 171 25.59 4.07 -9.34
N ILE A 172 25.37 5.10 -10.14
CA ILE A 172 24.02 5.62 -10.42
C ILE A 172 23.18 4.57 -11.15
N LEU A 173 23.74 3.91 -12.18
CA LEU A 173 23.02 2.91 -12.97
C LEU A 173 22.59 1.71 -12.13
N VAL A 174 23.50 1.17 -11.31
CA VAL A 174 23.20 0.06 -10.39
C VAL A 174 22.13 0.47 -9.38
N THR A 175 22.22 1.69 -8.83
CA THR A 175 21.23 2.20 -7.87
C THR A 175 19.85 2.35 -8.52
N LEU A 176 19.77 2.91 -9.73
CA LEU A 176 18.52 3.04 -10.47
C LEU A 176 17.92 1.68 -10.82
N PHE A 177 18.75 0.71 -11.20
CA PHE A 177 18.30 -0.66 -11.46
C PHE A 177 17.73 -1.32 -10.20
N ALA A 178 18.46 -1.26 -9.08
CA ALA A 178 17.99 -1.77 -7.80
C ALA A 178 16.68 -1.11 -7.34
N LEU A 179 16.57 0.21 -7.53
CA LEU A 179 15.37 0.98 -7.20
C LEU A 179 14.19 0.57 -8.10
N ALA A 180 14.40 0.36 -9.39
CA ALA A 180 13.37 -0.11 -10.31
C ALA A 180 12.86 -1.51 -9.91
N VAL A 181 13.76 -2.42 -9.53
CA VAL A 181 13.41 -3.75 -9.01
C VAL A 181 12.60 -3.63 -7.72
N ALA A 182 13.06 -2.82 -6.76
CA ALA A 182 12.37 -2.62 -5.48
C ALA A 182 10.96 -2.02 -5.67
N ILE A 183 10.83 -0.97 -6.49
CA ILE A 183 9.53 -0.37 -6.84
C ILE A 183 8.63 -1.40 -7.53
N GLY A 184 9.18 -2.20 -8.45
CA GLY A 184 8.43 -3.26 -9.13
C GLY A 184 7.88 -4.30 -8.16
N LEU A 185 8.69 -4.77 -7.22
CA LEU A 185 8.27 -5.73 -6.18
C LEU A 185 7.19 -5.14 -5.27
N ILE A 186 7.39 -3.90 -4.82
CA ILE A 186 6.41 -3.19 -3.99
C ILE A 186 5.10 -3.04 -4.74
N LEU A 187 5.12 -2.56 -6.00
CA LEU A 187 3.91 -2.42 -6.81
C LEU A 187 3.22 -3.75 -7.07
N ALA A 188 3.97 -4.85 -7.28
CA ALA A 188 3.40 -6.18 -7.44
C ALA A 188 2.65 -6.62 -6.17
N PHE A 189 3.25 -6.44 -5.00
CA PHE A 189 2.63 -6.71 -3.71
C PHE A 189 1.36 -5.85 -3.50
N TYR A 190 1.45 -4.55 -3.79
CA TYR A 190 0.31 -3.63 -3.71
C TYR A 190 -0.81 -4.00 -4.69
N TYR A 191 -0.47 -4.37 -5.93
CA TYR A 191 -1.43 -4.82 -6.92
C TYR A 191 -2.15 -6.09 -6.46
N LEU A 192 -1.42 -7.05 -5.89
CA LEU A 192 -2.01 -8.30 -5.40
C LEU A 192 -2.98 -8.05 -4.23
N ILE A 193 -2.52 -7.37 -3.20
CA ILE A 193 -3.29 -7.21 -1.96
C ILE A 193 -4.35 -6.13 -2.12
N TYR A 194 -3.94 -4.91 -2.45
CA TYR A 194 -4.87 -3.79 -2.53
C TYR A 194 -5.69 -3.85 -3.81
N GLY A 195 -5.16 -4.36 -4.92
CA GLY A 195 -5.95 -4.54 -6.14
C GLY A 195 -7.14 -5.47 -5.93
N LEU A 196 -6.97 -6.60 -5.22
CA LEU A 196 -8.08 -7.50 -4.90
C LEU A 196 -9.12 -6.82 -3.99
N LEU A 197 -8.67 -6.16 -2.92
CA LEU A 197 -9.54 -5.47 -1.96
C LEU A 197 -10.28 -4.29 -2.61
N LEU A 198 -9.58 -3.45 -3.37
CA LEU A 198 -10.16 -2.32 -4.10
C LEU A 198 -11.12 -2.78 -5.21
N LYS A 199 -10.85 -3.91 -5.88
CA LYS A 199 -11.75 -4.49 -6.88
C LYS A 199 -13.05 -4.97 -6.24
N ARG A 200 -12.97 -5.65 -5.09
CA ARG A 200 -14.15 -6.04 -4.29
C ARG A 200 -14.93 -4.81 -3.83
N LEU A 201 -14.24 -3.77 -3.36
CA LEU A 201 -14.87 -2.53 -2.91
C LEU A 201 -15.56 -1.77 -4.08
N ASN A 202 -14.97 -1.81 -5.27
CA ASN A 202 -15.57 -1.22 -6.48
C ASN A 202 -16.79 -2.02 -6.98
N ARG A 203 -16.80 -3.34 -6.80
CA ARG A 203 -17.98 -4.16 -7.09
C ARG A 203 -19.14 -3.76 -6.17
N ASN A 204 -18.88 -3.65 -4.87
CA ASN A 204 -19.85 -3.18 -3.88
C ASN A 204 -20.42 -1.78 -4.23
N TYR A 205 -19.56 -0.85 -4.66
CA TYR A 205 -19.99 0.46 -5.14
C TYR A 205 -20.91 0.36 -6.36
N ARG A 206 -20.56 -0.45 -7.36
CA ARG A 206 -21.38 -0.64 -8.56
C ARG A 206 -22.71 -1.30 -8.26
N GLU A 207 -22.75 -2.25 -7.33
CA GLU A 207 -23.98 -2.89 -6.86
C GLU A 207 -24.90 -1.88 -6.17
N LEU A 208 -24.38 -1.07 -5.24
CA LEU A 208 -25.16 0.01 -4.60
C LEU A 208 -25.72 1.01 -5.61
N LYS A 209 -24.90 1.43 -6.57
CA LYS A 209 -25.32 2.40 -7.60
C LYS A 209 -26.50 1.88 -8.44
N LYS A 210 -26.51 0.58 -8.77
CA LYS A 210 -27.60 -0.06 -9.51
C LYS A 210 -28.90 -0.16 -8.71
N LEU A 211 -28.83 -0.16 -7.39
CA LEU A 211 -30.01 -0.26 -6.53
C LEU A 211 -30.66 1.11 -6.28
N GLU A 212 -29.89 2.20 -6.39
CA GLU A 212 -30.39 3.57 -6.29
C GLU A 212 -30.93 4.16 -7.60
N THR A 213 -30.63 3.53 -8.75
CA THR A 213 -31.08 3.97 -10.09
C THR A 213 -32.27 3.13 -10.51
#